data_AF-A0A8J6TJ45-F1
#
_entry.id   AF-A0A8J6TJ45-F1
#
_cell.length_a   1.000
_cell.length_b   1.000
_cell.length_c   1.000
_cell.angle_alpha   90.00
_cell.angle_beta   90.00
_cell.angle_gamma   90.00
#
_symmetry.space_group_name_H-M   'P 1'
#
loop_
_entity.id
_entity.type
_entity.pdbx_description
1 polymer ?
#
loop_
_entity_poly.entity_id
_entity_poly.type
_entity_poly.pdbx_seq_one_letter_code
_entity_poly.pdbx_strand_id
1 'polypeptide(L)'
;ETHKIGVLILGIFTLMVGVSARAGAFFIFPMLVLWAGWAFRGQNKYSFRLAGIILLTVLAAFLLTNTIYPRLVVEPGNQTFGSFSYMLYGQVEGGSGWHSAIKDLQTRDPEVVLRATAQNFLAHPTSLLIGIAKSYRDFFIPGEPGVFSFYSPRGNSAVQIFLWLAGLALLIWGGVVLIKERALSTSSLWLACFFGVFLSIPFLPPVDGGRRFYASTMPFFFILPTIAISSIFPKMQHQIKDNISDRHVHNTAVLLILLTIIAPLIILNLSTAPTIPEITCPINQEPFAVEVHSGIYIDLVNNDEMSSCGYAPEICLSDFEANGTEKNIDDFYMELLAQAHSADSTIRVFPANDMVNDRLVFFLGTTDQLQSNRDAPLVTGCATEIEIQTQNRPGIYKIETSSTDFATQ
;
A
#
# COMPACT_ATOMS: atom_id res chain seq x y z
N GLU A 1 -12.54 27.81 -22.69
CA GLU A 1 -12.38 27.49 -21.25
C GLU A 1 -12.89 26.09 -20.89
N THR A 2 -14.06 25.68 -21.39
CA THR A 2 -14.69 24.37 -21.11
C THR A 2 -13.77 23.15 -21.33
N HIS A 3 -13.01 23.12 -22.44
CA HIS A 3 -12.05 22.03 -22.70
C HIS A 3 -10.97 21.88 -21.61
N LYS A 4 -10.52 22.98 -20.98
CA LYS A 4 -9.49 22.93 -19.92
C LYS A 4 -10.06 22.39 -18.61
N ILE A 5 -11.34 22.64 -18.35
CA ILE A 5 -12.04 22.17 -17.14
C ILE A 5 -12.28 20.66 -17.23
N GLY A 6 -12.69 20.14 -18.39
CA GLY A 6 -12.88 18.70 -18.60
C GLY A 6 -11.61 17.89 -18.34
N VAL A 7 -10.46 18.38 -18.80
CA VAL A 7 -9.14 17.76 -18.53
C VAL A 7 -8.80 17.79 -17.04
N LEU A 8 -9.07 18.91 -16.35
CA LEU A 8 -8.86 19.00 -14.91
C LEU A 8 -9.75 18.01 -14.13
N ILE A 9 -11.04 17.92 -14.49
CA ILE A 9 -11.98 16.98 -13.89
C ILE A 9 -11.49 15.53 -14.07
N LEU A 10 -11.09 15.16 -15.29
CA LEU A 10 -10.54 13.83 -15.55
C LEU A 10 -9.25 13.58 -14.75
N GLY A 11 -8.36 14.57 -14.69
CA GLY A 11 -7.13 14.48 -13.90
C GLY A 11 -7.40 14.28 -12.42
N ILE A 12 -8.36 15.02 -11.85
CA ILE A 12 -8.78 14.88 -10.45
C ILE A 12 -9.42 13.52 -10.19
N PHE A 13 -10.26 13.04 -11.10
CA PHE A 13 -10.85 11.71 -10.98
C PHE A 13 -9.77 10.61 -11.04
N THR A 14 -8.84 10.70 -11.99
CA THR A 14 -7.71 9.76 -12.12
C THR A 14 -6.84 9.78 -10.87
N LEU A 15 -6.55 10.97 -10.33
CA LEU A 15 -5.82 11.16 -9.09
C LEU A 15 -6.57 10.56 -7.90
N MET A 16 -7.89 10.73 -7.82
CA MET A 16 -8.73 10.11 -6.79
C MET A 16 -8.67 8.59 -6.86
N VAL A 17 -8.75 7.99 -8.05
CA VAL A 17 -8.57 6.55 -8.24
C VAL A 17 -7.20 6.11 -7.72
N GLY A 18 -6.13 6.83 -8.06
CA GLY A 18 -4.78 6.52 -7.57
C GLY A 18 -4.62 6.64 -6.04
N VAL A 19 -5.21 7.66 -5.42
CA VAL A 19 -5.21 7.86 -3.95
C VAL A 19 -6.16 6.89 -3.23
N SER A 20 -7.18 6.39 -3.91
CA SER A 20 -8.12 5.39 -3.36
C SER A 20 -7.53 3.98 -3.41
N ALA A 21 -6.82 3.66 -4.49
CA ALA A 21 -6.12 2.37 -4.63
C ALA A 21 -5.02 2.19 -3.57
N ARG A 22 -4.42 3.30 -3.12
CA ARG A 22 -3.48 3.31 -2.01
C ARG A 22 -3.57 4.64 -1.29
N ALA A 23 -3.86 4.59 0.02
CA ALA A 23 -3.95 5.77 0.88
C ALA A 23 -2.78 6.72 0.60
N GLY A 24 -3.11 7.89 0.04
CA GLY A 24 -2.16 8.91 -0.40
C GLY A 24 -2.59 10.30 0.06
N ALA A 25 -1.82 11.32 -0.31
CA ALA A 25 -1.92 12.64 0.30
C ALA A 25 -3.30 13.32 0.15
N PHE A 26 -4.17 13.15 1.15
CA PHE A 26 -5.57 13.61 1.10
C PHE A 26 -5.73 15.12 0.94
N PHE A 27 -4.80 15.92 1.51
CA PHE A 27 -4.86 17.38 1.41
C PHE A 27 -4.54 17.91 0.00
N ILE A 28 -4.15 17.06 -0.95
CA ILE A 28 -4.03 17.45 -2.36
C ILE A 28 -5.36 17.92 -2.95
N PHE A 29 -6.49 17.31 -2.59
CA PHE A 29 -7.78 17.67 -3.16
C PHE A 29 -8.31 19.03 -2.65
N PRO A 30 -8.33 19.33 -1.34
CA PRO A 30 -8.63 20.67 -0.86
C PRO A 30 -7.75 21.75 -1.49
N MET A 31 -6.45 21.49 -1.64
CA MET A 31 -5.54 22.44 -2.28
C MET A 31 -5.84 22.64 -3.77
N LEU A 32 -6.22 21.59 -4.50
CA LEU A 32 -6.65 21.67 -5.89
C LEU A 32 -7.98 22.43 -6.06
N VAL A 33 -8.93 22.27 -5.12
CA VAL A 33 -10.18 23.05 -5.08
C VAL A 33 -9.88 24.54 -4.92
N LEU A 34 -9.03 24.89 -3.95
CA LEU A 34 -8.61 26.28 -3.72
C LEU A 34 -7.86 26.85 -4.92
N TRP A 35 -6.94 26.06 -5.50
CA TRP A 35 -6.20 26.45 -6.68
C TRP A 35 -7.12 26.70 -7.88
N ALA A 36 -8.10 25.83 -8.15
CA ALA A 36 -9.01 25.98 -9.27
C ALA A 36 -9.83 27.28 -9.17
N GLY A 37 -10.36 27.61 -7.99
CA GLY A 37 -11.06 28.87 -7.79
C GLY A 37 -10.17 30.09 -7.99
N TRP A 38 -8.89 30.00 -7.62
CA TRP A 38 -7.92 31.09 -7.80
C TRP A 38 -7.42 31.22 -9.25
N ALA A 39 -7.11 30.11 -9.91
CA ALA A 39 -6.50 30.07 -11.25
C ALA A 39 -7.50 30.47 -12.34
N PHE A 40 -8.77 30.09 -12.18
CA PHE A 40 -9.84 30.41 -13.14
C PHE A 40 -10.71 31.60 -12.68
N ARG A 41 -10.12 32.55 -11.96
CA ARG A 41 -10.83 33.71 -11.39
C ARG A 41 -11.30 34.75 -12.43
N GLY A 42 -10.73 34.73 -13.64
CA GLY A 42 -11.01 35.74 -14.66
C GLY A 42 -10.71 37.15 -14.15
N GLN A 43 -11.70 38.05 -14.24
CA GLN A 43 -11.61 39.42 -13.68
C GLN A 43 -11.89 39.49 -12.17
N ASN A 44 -12.45 38.44 -11.57
CA ASN A 44 -12.76 38.40 -10.14
C ASN A 44 -11.50 38.05 -9.33
N LYS A 45 -11.53 38.27 -8.00
CA LYS A 45 -10.46 37.82 -7.10
C LYS A 45 -10.42 36.30 -6.94
N TYR A 46 -11.57 35.63 -7.05
CA TYR A 46 -11.74 34.19 -6.89
C TYR A 46 -13.03 33.71 -7.58
N SER A 47 -13.02 32.52 -8.17
CA SER A 47 -14.18 31.88 -8.80
C SER A 47 -14.77 30.80 -7.89
N PHE A 48 -15.75 31.18 -7.06
CA PHE A 48 -16.49 30.22 -6.22
C PHE A 48 -17.24 29.17 -7.03
N ARG A 49 -17.71 29.54 -8.23
CA ARG A 49 -18.39 28.60 -9.14
C ARG A 49 -17.48 27.44 -9.53
N LEU A 50 -16.25 27.73 -9.93
CA LEU A 50 -15.30 26.70 -10.36
C LEU A 50 -14.74 25.91 -9.19
N ALA A 51 -14.46 26.58 -8.06
CA ALA A 51 -14.13 25.87 -6.82
C ALA A 51 -15.24 24.89 -6.42
N GLY A 52 -16.51 25.31 -6.51
CA GLY A 52 -17.68 24.45 -6.23
C GLY A 52 -17.79 23.26 -7.18
N ILE A 53 -17.59 23.46 -8.48
CA ILE A 53 -17.60 22.36 -9.48
C ILE A 53 -16.49 21.34 -9.16
N ILE A 54 -15.29 21.82 -8.87
CA ILE A 54 -14.16 20.95 -8.53
C ILE A 54 -14.36 20.25 -7.19
N LEU A 55 -14.91 20.92 -6.18
CA LEU A 55 -15.27 20.30 -4.92
C LEU A 55 -16.30 19.19 -5.11
N LEU A 56 -17.35 19.45 -5.90
CA LEU A 56 -18.39 18.46 -6.20
C LEU A 56 -17.80 17.28 -6.97
N THR A 57 -16.85 17.54 -7.89
CA THR A 57 -16.10 16.49 -8.59
C THR A 57 -15.29 15.64 -7.62
N VAL A 58 -14.55 16.24 -6.68
CA VAL A 58 -13.77 15.52 -5.66
C VAL A 58 -14.69 14.66 -4.79
N LEU A 59 -15.81 15.22 -4.31
CA LEU A 59 -16.78 14.50 -3.47
C LEU A 59 -17.42 13.33 -4.23
N ALA A 60 -17.83 13.55 -5.49
CA ALA A 60 -18.39 12.52 -6.34
C ALA A 60 -17.36 11.42 -6.63
N ALA A 61 -16.12 11.78 -6.97
CA ALA A 61 -15.05 10.83 -7.21
C ALA A 61 -14.77 10.00 -5.94
N PHE A 62 -14.66 10.64 -4.77
CA PHE A 62 -14.46 9.96 -3.49
C PHE A 62 -15.59 8.98 -3.18
N LEU A 63 -16.86 9.41 -3.32
CA LEU A 63 -18.02 8.56 -3.08
C LEU A 63 -18.03 7.35 -4.03
N LEU A 64 -17.73 7.57 -5.31
CA LEU A 64 -17.67 6.50 -6.30
C LEU A 64 -16.56 5.50 -5.97
N THR A 65 -15.34 5.95 -5.68
CA THR A 65 -14.18 5.07 -5.52
C THR A 65 -14.02 4.46 -4.12
N ASN A 66 -14.45 5.16 -3.07
CA ASN A 66 -14.26 4.74 -1.67
C ASN A 66 -15.55 4.35 -0.95
N THR A 67 -16.71 4.45 -1.59
CA THR A 67 -17.98 4.04 -0.96
C THR A 67 -18.77 3.10 -1.84
N ILE A 68 -19.00 3.46 -3.10
CA ILE A 68 -19.80 2.65 -4.01
C ILE A 68 -18.98 1.48 -4.54
N TYR A 69 -17.80 1.75 -5.10
CA TYR A 69 -16.95 0.72 -5.70
C TYR A 69 -16.58 -0.41 -4.74
N PRO A 70 -16.11 -0.16 -3.50
CA PRO A 70 -15.76 -1.23 -2.57
C PRO A 70 -16.95 -2.14 -2.23
N ARG A 71 -18.18 -1.60 -2.16
CA ARG A 71 -19.39 -2.42 -1.93
C ARG A 71 -19.73 -3.36 -3.08
N LEU A 72 -19.14 -3.14 -4.26
CA LEU A 72 -19.35 -3.99 -5.44
C LEU A 72 -18.25 -5.04 -5.61
N VAL A 73 -17.07 -4.83 -5.04
CA VAL A 73 -15.89 -5.69 -5.28
C VAL A 73 -15.28 -6.30 -4.03
N VAL A 74 -15.60 -5.78 -2.84
CA VAL A 74 -15.07 -6.27 -1.56
C VAL A 74 -16.14 -7.05 -0.82
N GLU A 75 -15.72 -8.09 -0.11
CA GLU A 75 -16.56 -8.89 0.78
C GLU A 75 -17.32 -8.02 1.81
N PRO A 76 -18.56 -8.40 2.14
CA PRO A 76 -19.35 -7.72 3.16
C PRO A 76 -18.62 -7.64 4.52
N GLY A 77 -18.57 -6.45 5.10
CA GLY A 77 -17.94 -6.21 6.42
C GLY A 77 -16.56 -5.57 6.35
N ASN A 78 -15.86 -5.68 5.22
CA ASN A 78 -14.59 -4.98 5.01
C ASN A 78 -14.80 -3.49 4.69
N GLN A 79 -13.95 -2.63 5.26
CA GLN A 79 -14.02 -1.18 5.09
C GLN A 79 -12.76 -0.64 4.40
N THR A 80 -12.95 0.25 3.43
CA THR A 80 -11.85 1.04 2.85
C THR A 80 -11.24 1.96 3.91
N PHE A 81 -9.91 1.98 3.98
CA PHE A 81 -9.13 2.74 4.97
C PHE A 81 -9.36 2.32 6.42
N GLY A 82 -9.74 1.07 6.71
CA GLY A 82 -9.84 0.57 8.08
C GLY A 82 -8.56 0.75 8.91
N SER A 83 -7.40 0.88 8.26
CA SER A 83 -6.12 1.14 8.93
C SER A 83 -5.92 2.58 9.41
N PHE A 84 -6.75 3.54 8.96
CA PHE A 84 -6.58 4.95 9.27
C PHE A 84 -6.79 5.25 10.77
N SER A 85 -7.70 4.53 11.42
CA SER A 85 -7.95 4.66 12.87
C SER A 85 -6.67 4.36 13.68
N TYR A 86 -5.95 3.30 13.35
CA TYR A 86 -4.71 2.92 14.04
C TYR A 86 -3.60 3.96 13.81
N MET A 87 -3.46 4.46 12.58
CA MET A 87 -2.48 5.50 12.27
C MET A 87 -2.78 6.78 13.06
N LEU A 88 -4.05 7.18 13.14
CA LEU A 88 -4.46 8.36 13.91
C LEU A 88 -4.23 8.18 15.41
N TYR A 89 -4.50 6.99 15.95
CA TYR A 89 -4.17 6.65 17.34
C TYR A 89 -2.68 6.82 17.62
N GLY A 90 -1.81 6.16 16.83
CA GLY A 90 -0.35 6.24 17.01
C GLY A 90 0.17 7.67 16.83
N GLN A 91 -0.46 8.47 15.98
CA GLN A 91 -0.13 9.88 15.81
C GLN A 91 -0.48 10.72 17.05
N VAL A 92 -1.66 10.51 17.62
CA VAL A 92 -2.09 11.18 18.87
C VAL A 92 -1.26 10.74 20.07
N GLU A 93 -0.76 9.50 20.07
CA GLU A 93 0.16 8.98 21.09
C GLU A 93 1.61 9.48 20.93
N GLY A 94 1.84 10.51 20.10
CA GLY A 94 3.16 11.08 19.93
C GLY A 94 3.97 10.46 18.80
N GLY A 95 3.31 9.89 17.79
CA GLY A 95 3.95 9.28 16.62
C GLY A 95 4.63 7.96 16.94
N SER A 96 3.95 7.09 17.69
CA SER A 96 4.38 5.72 18.03
C SER A 96 4.16 4.72 16.87
N GLY A 97 3.28 5.08 15.94
CA GLY A 97 2.92 4.29 14.77
C GLY A 97 1.73 3.35 15.01
N TRP A 98 1.20 2.75 13.94
CA TRP A 98 -0.09 2.05 13.93
C TRP A 98 -0.13 0.82 14.83
N HIS A 99 1.00 0.15 15.05
CA HIS A 99 1.10 -1.03 15.90
C HIS A 99 0.72 -0.75 17.36
N SER A 100 0.90 0.50 17.83
CA SER A 100 0.61 0.84 19.23
C SER A 100 -0.87 0.71 19.55
N ALA A 101 -1.74 1.06 18.60
CA ALA A 101 -3.19 0.91 18.77
C ALA A 101 -3.58 -0.55 19.04
N ILE A 102 -2.98 -1.50 18.30
CA ILE A 102 -3.25 -2.93 18.47
C ILE A 102 -2.64 -3.44 19.78
N LYS A 103 -1.41 -3.00 20.08
CA LYS A 103 -0.70 -3.41 21.29
C LYS A 103 -1.44 -2.97 22.56
N ASP A 104 -1.89 -1.72 22.61
CA ASP A 104 -2.47 -1.11 23.79
C ASP A 104 -3.93 -1.52 24.00
N LEU A 105 -4.70 -1.59 22.92
CA LEU A 105 -6.14 -1.84 22.97
C LEU A 105 -6.51 -3.31 22.76
N GLN A 106 -5.56 -4.14 22.32
CA GLN A 106 -5.75 -5.55 22.00
C GLN A 106 -6.94 -5.82 21.07
N THR A 107 -7.27 -4.84 20.22
CA THR A 107 -8.42 -4.88 19.32
C THR A 107 -8.07 -4.33 17.94
N ARG A 108 -8.78 -4.85 16.93
CA ARG A 108 -8.77 -4.37 15.55
C ARG A 108 -10.11 -3.74 15.16
N ASP A 109 -10.93 -3.36 16.12
CA ASP A 109 -12.16 -2.62 15.85
C ASP A 109 -11.82 -1.12 15.64
N PRO A 110 -12.01 -0.57 14.42
CA PRO A 110 -11.72 0.83 14.15
C PRO A 110 -12.53 1.81 15.01
N GLU A 111 -13.74 1.45 15.43
CA GLU A 111 -14.60 2.32 16.24
C GLU A 111 -14.06 2.44 17.67
N VAL A 112 -13.65 1.33 18.27
CA VAL A 112 -13.01 1.31 19.58
C VAL A 112 -11.72 2.12 19.56
N VAL A 113 -10.90 1.92 18.53
CA VAL A 113 -9.65 2.64 18.34
C VAL A 113 -9.89 4.15 18.21
N LEU A 114 -10.86 4.58 17.39
CA LEU A 114 -11.18 6.02 17.22
C LEU A 114 -11.66 6.66 18.51
N ARG A 115 -12.47 5.96 19.32
CA ARG A 115 -12.90 6.46 20.64
C ARG A 115 -11.69 6.62 21.57
N ALA A 116 -10.79 5.64 21.60
CA ALA A 116 -9.55 5.71 22.37
C ALA A 116 -8.63 6.83 21.87
N THR A 117 -8.52 7.04 20.56
CA THR A 117 -7.79 8.16 19.96
C THR A 117 -8.32 9.50 20.46
N ALA A 118 -9.64 9.69 20.47
CA ALA A 118 -10.25 10.92 20.96
C ALA A 118 -9.97 11.14 22.45
N GLN A 119 -10.06 10.09 23.27
CA GLN A 119 -9.74 10.15 24.70
C GLN A 119 -8.27 10.51 24.93
N ASN A 120 -7.34 9.87 24.20
CA ASN A 120 -5.91 10.14 24.30
C ASN A 120 -5.57 11.57 23.88
N PHE A 121 -6.22 12.08 22.82
CA PHE A 121 -6.06 13.47 22.38
C PHE A 121 -6.52 14.48 23.44
N LEU A 122 -7.66 14.22 24.08
CA LEU A 122 -8.19 15.08 25.14
C LEU A 122 -7.30 15.05 26.39
N ALA A 123 -6.70 13.91 26.72
CA ALA A 123 -5.79 13.76 27.86
C ALA A 123 -4.41 14.38 27.60
N HIS A 124 -3.88 14.22 26.38
CA HIS A 124 -2.50 14.57 26.02
C HIS A 124 -2.42 15.30 24.66
N PRO A 125 -2.99 16.51 24.53
CA PRO A 125 -3.06 17.22 23.23
C PRO A 125 -1.69 17.59 22.65
N THR A 126 -0.67 17.74 23.51
CA THR A 126 0.72 18.01 23.08
C THR A 126 1.34 16.82 22.36
N SER A 127 0.90 15.59 22.65
CA SER A 127 1.39 14.39 21.98
C SER A 127 1.09 14.42 20.49
N LEU A 128 -0.07 14.94 20.07
CA LEU A 128 -0.35 15.13 18.64
C LEU A 128 0.69 16.04 17.95
N LEU A 129 1.12 17.13 18.61
CA LEU A 129 2.14 18.03 18.07
C LEU A 129 3.51 17.34 17.97
N ILE A 130 3.85 16.50 18.95
CA ILE A 130 5.06 15.68 18.93
C ILE A 130 4.99 14.69 17.76
N GLY A 131 3.84 14.03 17.59
CA GLY A 131 3.58 13.14 16.45
C GLY A 131 3.78 13.87 15.12
N ILE A 132 3.17 15.04 14.95
CA ILE A 132 3.31 15.88 13.74
C ILE A 132 4.79 16.19 13.47
N ALA A 133 5.52 16.64 14.49
CA ALA A 133 6.94 16.97 14.36
C ALA A 133 7.77 15.74 13.98
N LYS A 134 7.49 14.57 14.58
CA LYS A 134 8.13 13.30 14.21
C LYS A 134 7.80 12.90 12.78
N SER A 135 6.56 13.05 12.31
CA SER A 135 6.19 12.71 10.92
C SER A 135 7.01 13.52 9.91
N TYR A 136 7.17 14.83 10.13
CA TYR A 136 8.03 15.67 9.28
C TYR A 136 9.50 15.30 9.39
N ARG A 137 9.99 15.05 10.61
CA ARG A 137 11.35 14.57 10.84
C ARG A 137 11.60 13.30 10.03
N ASP A 138 10.75 12.29 10.17
CA ASP A 138 10.91 10.98 9.55
C ASP A 138 10.77 11.07 8.02
N PHE A 139 9.94 11.98 7.52
CA PHE A 139 9.80 12.23 6.09
C PHE A 139 11.05 12.85 5.48
N PHE A 140 11.72 13.76 6.20
CA PHE A 140 12.87 14.51 5.67
C PHE A 140 14.23 13.98 6.09
N ILE A 141 14.36 13.14 7.13
CA ILE A 141 15.63 12.55 7.54
C ILE A 141 16.09 11.45 6.56
N PRO A 142 17.41 11.29 6.31
CA PRO A 142 17.93 10.19 5.51
C PRO A 142 17.64 8.83 6.17
N GLY A 143 17.06 7.90 5.41
CA GLY A 143 16.75 6.55 5.88
C GLY A 143 15.68 5.88 5.01
N GLU A 144 15.26 4.67 5.39
CA GLU A 144 14.16 3.96 4.73
C GLU A 144 12.83 4.73 4.68
N PRO A 145 12.35 5.40 5.76
CA PRO A 145 11.07 6.10 5.72
C PRO A 145 11.14 7.45 4.97
N GLY A 146 12.34 7.98 4.73
CA GLY A 146 12.54 9.30 4.15
C GLY A 146 12.15 9.41 2.68
N VAL A 147 11.81 10.63 2.25
CA VAL A 147 11.38 10.92 0.87
C VAL A 147 12.48 10.69 -0.18
N PHE A 148 13.73 10.99 0.17
CA PHE A 148 14.91 10.72 -0.66
C PHE A 148 15.67 9.52 -0.08
N SER A 149 15.09 8.33 -0.24
CA SER A 149 15.71 7.07 0.18
C SER A 149 16.32 6.32 -1.00
N PHE A 150 17.65 6.27 -1.04
CA PHE A 150 18.42 5.51 -2.03
C PHE A 150 18.82 4.17 -1.40
N TYR A 151 18.45 3.06 -2.04
CA TYR A 151 18.75 1.72 -1.54
C TYR A 151 20.26 1.53 -1.36
N SER A 152 20.67 1.17 -0.14
CA SER A 152 22.08 0.89 0.21
C SER A 152 22.13 -0.39 1.03
N PRO A 153 22.55 -1.53 0.46
CA PRO A 153 22.56 -2.84 1.12
C PRO A 153 23.34 -2.90 2.45
N ARG A 154 24.25 -1.95 2.71
CA ARG A 154 25.11 -1.91 3.90
C ARG A 154 24.77 -0.78 4.88
N GLY A 155 23.64 -0.08 4.67
CA GLY A 155 23.26 1.09 5.47
C GLY A 155 24.14 2.32 5.18
N ASN A 156 23.52 3.51 5.20
CA ASN A 156 24.10 4.86 5.09
C ASN A 156 25.53 4.98 4.55
N SER A 157 25.71 4.70 3.26
CA SER A 157 26.91 5.11 2.54
C SER A 157 26.96 6.65 2.48
N ALA A 158 28.17 7.24 2.51
CA ALA A 158 28.34 8.69 2.33
C ALA A 158 27.66 9.20 1.04
N VAL A 159 27.57 8.33 0.01
CA VAL A 159 26.83 8.56 -1.23
C VAL A 159 25.34 8.78 -0.97
N GLN A 160 24.69 7.95 -0.15
CA GLN A 160 23.27 8.10 0.18
C GLN A 160 22.98 9.44 0.86
N ILE A 161 23.82 9.84 1.82
CA ILE A 161 23.70 11.14 2.49
C ILE A 161 23.90 12.28 1.51
N PHE A 162 24.90 12.18 0.62
CA PHE A 162 25.14 13.18 -0.42
C PHE A 162 23.96 13.32 -1.38
N LEU A 163 23.41 12.21 -1.87
CA LEU A 163 22.24 12.21 -2.76
C LEU A 163 21.00 12.74 -2.07
N TRP A 164 20.81 12.42 -0.78
CA TRP A 164 19.74 12.98 0.04
C TRP A 164 19.88 14.51 0.18
N LEU A 165 21.07 15.02 0.53
CA LEU A 165 21.35 16.46 0.61
C LEU A 165 21.11 17.15 -0.72
N ALA A 166 21.58 16.55 -1.83
CA ALA A 166 21.38 17.08 -3.17
C ALA A 166 19.88 17.13 -3.54
N GLY A 167 19.14 16.06 -3.24
CA GLY A 167 17.69 15.99 -3.45
C GLY A 167 16.94 17.08 -2.67
N LEU A 168 17.31 17.28 -1.40
CA LEU A 168 16.72 18.33 -0.56
C LEU A 168 17.06 19.74 -1.06
N ALA A 169 18.31 19.98 -1.47
CA ALA A 169 18.72 21.26 -2.05
C ALA A 169 17.96 21.57 -3.34
N LEU A 170 17.80 20.57 -4.22
CA LEU A 170 17.00 20.71 -5.46
C LEU A 170 15.52 20.94 -5.16
N LEU A 171 14.95 20.26 -4.15
CA LEU A 171 13.57 20.47 -3.71
C LEU A 171 13.35 21.93 -3.28
N ILE A 172 14.23 22.45 -2.42
CA ILE A 172 14.15 23.83 -1.92
C ILE A 172 14.29 24.82 -3.08
N TRP A 173 15.29 24.62 -3.95
CA TRP A 173 15.52 25.49 -5.10
C TRP A 173 14.33 25.50 -6.07
N GLY A 174 13.78 24.33 -6.38
CA GLY A 174 12.58 24.19 -7.23
C GLY A 174 11.37 24.90 -6.63
N GLY A 175 11.19 24.81 -5.30
CA GLY A 175 10.19 25.57 -4.58
C GLY A 175 10.38 27.09 -4.71
N VAL A 176 11.62 27.59 -4.58
CA VAL A 176 11.93 29.01 -4.77
C VAL A 176 11.60 29.47 -6.20
N VAL A 177 11.95 28.69 -7.22
CA VAL A 177 11.63 28.98 -8.62
C VAL A 177 10.11 29.05 -8.82
N LEU A 178 9.38 28.05 -8.34
CA LEU A 178 7.92 28.02 -8.43
C LEU A 178 7.24 29.20 -7.71
N ILE A 179 7.74 29.61 -6.54
CA ILE A 179 7.21 30.76 -5.79
C ILE A 179 7.43 32.05 -6.56
N LYS A 180 8.59 32.24 -7.19
CA LYS A 180 8.87 33.40 -8.05
C LYS A 180 7.95 33.43 -9.26
N GLU A 181 7.63 32.27 -9.82
CA GLU A 181 6.77 32.12 -10.99
C GLU A 181 5.30 31.85 -10.66
N ARG A 182 4.86 32.07 -9.41
CA ARG A 182 3.50 31.75 -8.94
C ARG A 182 2.37 32.40 -9.74
N ALA A 183 2.67 33.44 -10.51
CA ALA A 183 1.70 34.09 -11.40
C ALA A 183 1.30 33.19 -12.58
N LEU A 184 2.14 32.22 -12.96
CA LEU A 184 1.83 31.22 -13.99
C LEU A 184 0.86 30.17 -13.43
N SER A 185 -0.16 29.82 -14.22
CA SER A 185 -1.17 28.82 -13.83
C SER A 185 -0.55 27.44 -13.56
N THR A 186 0.50 27.08 -14.31
CA THR A 186 1.22 25.82 -14.15
C THR A 186 2.05 25.80 -12.87
N SER A 187 2.83 26.84 -12.59
CA SER A 187 3.66 26.91 -11.38
C SER A 187 2.83 26.94 -10.10
N SER A 188 1.71 27.68 -10.12
CA SER A 188 0.74 27.68 -9.01
C SER A 188 0.04 26.33 -8.82
N LEU A 189 -0.23 25.57 -9.90
CA LEU A 189 -0.77 24.21 -9.80
C LEU A 189 0.21 23.28 -9.08
N TRP A 190 1.48 23.27 -9.51
CA TRP A 190 2.51 22.45 -8.88
C TRP A 190 2.71 22.80 -7.41
N LEU A 191 2.69 24.09 -7.06
CA LEU A 191 2.71 24.53 -5.67
C LEU A 191 1.50 24.03 -4.88
N ALA A 192 0.29 24.13 -5.42
CA ALA A 192 -0.91 23.65 -4.75
C ALA A 192 -0.83 22.14 -4.49
N CYS A 193 -0.40 21.35 -5.48
CA CYS A 193 -0.19 19.92 -5.31
C CYS A 193 0.89 19.62 -4.26
N PHE A 194 2.04 20.29 -4.33
CA PHE A 194 3.13 20.14 -3.36
C PHE A 194 2.66 20.45 -1.93
N PHE A 195 1.97 21.56 -1.71
CA PHE A 195 1.43 21.90 -0.40
C PHE A 195 0.39 20.89 0.08
N GLY A 196 -0.43 20.35 -0.82
CA GLY A 196 -1.34 19.28 -0.50
C GLY A 196 -0.63 18.01 0.00
N VAL A 197 0.47 17.63 -0.65
CA VAL A 197 1.32 16.53 -0.20
C VAL A 197 1.97 16.84 1.15
N PHE A 198 2.59 18.02 1.27
CA PHE A 198 3.28 18.45 2.47
C PHE A 198 2.36 18.49 3.70
N LEU A 199 1.16 19.05 3.57
CA LEU A 199 0.16 19.12 4.63
C LEU A 199 -0.42 17.75 5.01
N SER A 200 -0.34 16.76 4.10
CA SER A 200 -0.78 15.40 4.39
C SER A 200 0.21 14.60 5.23
N ILE A 201 1.46 15.07 5.38
CA ILE A 201 2.53 14.32 6.07
C ILE A 201 2.12 13.81 7.46
N PRO A 202 1.48 14.62 8.32
CA PRO A 202 1.13 14.16 9.66
C PRO A 202 -0.03 13.17 9.73
N PHE A 203 -0.81 13.03 8.65
CA PHE A 203 -1.94 12.12 8.58
C PHE A 203 -1.58 10.79 7.88
N LEU A 204 -0.38 10.75 7.29
CA LEU A 204 0.21 9.57 6.65
C LEU A 204 1.66 9.43 7.12
N PRO A 205 1.90 9.30 8.43
CA PRO A 205 3.24 9.39 8.98
C PRO A 205 4.14 8.28 8.39
N PRO A 206 5.37 8.61 7.98
CA PRO A 206 6.29 7.63 7.40
C PRO A 206 6.64 6.44 8.31
N VAL A 207 6.45 6.55 9.61
CA VAL A 207 6.63 5.41 10.53
C VAL A 207 5.69 4.24 10.22
N ASP A 208 4.53 4.51 9.61
CA ASP A 208 3.49 3.49 9.36
C ASP A 208 3.58 2.82 7.98
N GLY A 209 4.30 3.44 7.05
CA GLY A 209 4.41 2.91 5.69
C GLY A 209 5.50 3.54 4.84
N GLY A 210 6.32 4.40 5.40
CA GLY A 210 7.34 5.14 4.68
C GLY A 210 6.76 5.89 3.49
N ARG A 211 7.57 5.94 2.43
CA ARG A 211 7.22 6.57 1.14
C ARG A 211 6.05 5.92 0.41
N ARG A 212 5.62 4.70 0.79
CA ARG A 212 4.64 3.91 0.05
C ARG A 212 3.26 4.57 0.00
N PHE A 213 2.87 5.31 1.04
CA PHE A 213 1.60 6.03 1.07
C PHE A 213 1.56 7.13 0.00
N TYR A 214 2.68 7.77 -0.28
CA TYR A 214 2.71 8.89 -1.20
C TYR A 214 2.85 8.48 -2.66
N ALA A 215 2.93 7.19 -2.98
CA ALA A 215 3.28 6.72 -4.33
C ALA A 215 2.45 7.36 -5.45
N SER A 216 1.13 7.53 -5.24
CA SER A 216 0.20 8.15 -6.20
C SER A 216 0.37 9.68 -6.32
N THR A 217 1.01 10.33 -5.35
CA THR A 217 1.20 11.79 -5.30
C THR A 217 2.67 12.23 -5.35
N MET A 218 3.62 11.30 -5.29
CA MET A 218 5.06 11.53 -5.35
C MET A 218 5.51 12.28 -6.61
N PRO A 219 4.91 12.08 -7.81
CA PRO A 219 5.25 12.89 -8.98
C PRO A 219 5.12 14.39 -8.73
N PHE A 220 4.12 14.84 -7.95
CA PHE A 220 3.94 16.25 -7.60
C PHE A 220 4.99 16.76 -6.60
N PHE A 221 5.64 15.86 -5.87
CA PHE A 221 6.76 16.21 -5.00
C PHE A 221 8.07 16.31 -5.80
N PHE A 222 8.32 15.35 -6.70
CA PHE A 222 9.54 15.29 -7.51
C PHE A 222 9.58 16.28 -8.68
N ILE A 223 8.46 16.89 -9.06
CA ILE A 223 8.44 17.96 -10.06
C ILE A 223 9.30 19.16 -9.64
N LEU A 224 9.41 19.46 -8.34
CA LEU A 224 10.22 20.57 -7.81
C LEU A 224 11.71 20.35 -8.13
N PRO A 225 12.34 19.22 -7.77
CA PRO A 225 13.69 18.90 -8.22
C PRO A 225 13.88 18.96 -9.74
N THR A 226 12.90 18.51 -10.53
CA THR A 226 12.98 18.60 -12.00
C THR A 226 13.01 20.05 -12.48
N ILE A 227 12.15 20.90 -11.93
CA ILE A 227 12.13 22.35 -12.21
C ILE A 227 13.46 22.99 -11.79
N ALA A 228 14.01 22.58 -10.64
CA ALA A 228 15.30 23.06 -10.18
C ALA A 228 16.41 22.76 -11.20
N ILE A 229 16.51 21.50 -11.64
CA ILE A 229 17.49 21.08 -12.65
C ILE A 229 17.28 21.88 -13.95
N SER A 230 16.03 22.03 -14.42
CA SER A 230 15.73 22.81 -15.62
C SER A 230 16.18 24.26 -15.51
N SER A 231 16.02 24.88 -14.33
CA SER A 231 16.44 26.26 -14.07
C SER A 231 17.96 26.44 -13.99
N ILE A 232 18.67 25.43 -13.48
CA ILE A 232 20.14 25.44 -13.36
C ILE A 232 20.79 25.18 -14.73
N PHE A 233 20.16 24.34 -15.56
CA PHE A 233 20.69 23.90 -16.85
C PHE A 233 19.74 24.25 -18.01
N PRO A 234 19.55 25.54 -18.34
CA PRO A 234 18.59 25.97 -19.35
C PRO A 234 18.87 25.39 -20.75
N LYS A 235 20.14 25.04 -21.05
CA LYS A 235 20.53 24.40 -22.32
C LYS A 235 19.92 23.01 -22.52
N MET A 236 19.56 22.28 -21.45
CA MET A 236 18.87 20.99 -21.56
C MET A 236 17.39 21.14 -21.94
N GLN A 237 16.79 22.32 -21.73
CA GLN A 237 15.37 22.55 -21.95
C GLN A 237 14.96 22.50 -23.43
N HIS A 238 15.90 22.77 -24.36
CA HIS A 238 15.60 22.85 -25.80
C HIS A 238 15.56 21.51 -26.54
N GLN A 239 15.81 20.38 -25.85
CA GLN A 239 15.85 19.06 -26.49
C GLN A 239 14.58 18.23 -26.31
N ILE A 240 13.67 18.62 -25.42
CA ILE A 240 12.39 17.94 -25.25
C ILE A 240 11.42 18.52 -26.28
N LYS A 241 11.20 17.80 -27.39
CA LYS A 241 10.10 18.11 -28.31
C LYS A 241 8.78 17.87 -27.58
N ASP A 242 7.96 18.90 -27.41
CA ASP A 242 6.59 18.87 -26.87
C ASP A 242 5.60 18.11 -27.80
N ASN A 243 6.00 16.95 -28.31
CA ASN A 243 5.26 16.22 -29.34
C ASN A 243 4.36 15.11 -28.78
N ILE A 244 4.22 15.00 -27.46
CA ILE A 244 3.23 14.09 -26.88
C ILE A 244 1.87 14.78 -27.04
N SER A 245 1.08 14.32 -28.00
CA SER A 245 -0.28 14.80 -28.18
C SER A 245 -1.09 14.58 -26.89
N ASP A 246 -1.79 15.62 -26.42
CA ASP A 246 -2.73 15.56 -25.29
C ASP A 246 -3.70 14.36 -25.40
N ARG A 247 -4.01 13.93 -26.63
CA ARG A 247 -4.86 12.79 -26.92
C ARG A 247 -4.29 11.48 -26.39
N HIS A 248 -2.96 11.28 -26.44
CA HIS A 248 -2.34 10.06 -25.92
C HIS A 248 -2.45 10.00 -24.40
N VAL A 249 -2.18 11.11 -23.70
CA VAL A 249 -2.30 11.17 -22.23
C VAL A 249 -3.75 10.94 -21.81
N HIS A 250 -4.71 11.57 -22.50
CA HIS A 250 -6.13 11.39 -22.25
C HIS A 250 -6.57 9.93 -22.44
N ASN A 251 -6.23 9.33 -23.59
CA ASN A 251 -6.60 7.95 -23.89
C ASN A 251 -5.99 6.97 -22.88
N THR A 252 -4.73 7.16 -22.48
CA THR A 252 -4.07 6.33 -21.48
C THR A 252 -4.74 6.48 -20.12
N ALA A 253 -5.10 7.70 -19.70
CA ALA A 253 -5.82 7.92 -18.43
C ALA A 253 -7.19 7.22 -18.42
N VAL A 254 -7.96 7.33 -19.51
CA VAL A 254 -9.25 6.64 -19.65
C VAL A 254 -9.08 5.13 -19.63
N LEU A 255 -8.12 4.59 -20.38
CA LEU A 255 -7.82 3.16 -20.39
C LEU A 255 -7.44 2.66 -18.98
N LEU A 256 -6.59 3.39 -18.26
CA LEU A 256 -6.21 3.04 -16.89
C LEU A 256 -7.40 3.06 -15.93
N ILE A 257 -8.32 4.02 -16.06
CA ILE A 257 -9.55 4.03 -15.28
C ILE A 257 -10.41 2.80 -15.60
N LEU A 258 -10.59 2.46 -16.87
CA LEU A 258 -11.36 1.29 -17.28
C LEU A 258 -10.73 -0.01 -16.76
N LEU A 259 -9.41 -0.16 -16.88
CA LEU A 259 -8.70 -1.33 -16.37
C LEU A 259 -8.74 -1.42 -14.84
N THR A 260 -8.73 -0.29 -14.13
CA THR A 260 -8.71 -0.30 -12.65
C THR A 260 -10.10 -0.45 -12.03
N ILE A 261 -11.15 0.10 -12.66
CA ILE A 261 -12.51 0.10 -12.09
C ILE A 261 -13.42 -0.94 -12.76
N ILE A 262 -13.39 -1.03 -14.09
CA ILE A 262 -14.35 -1.87 -14.84
C ILE A 262 -13.85 -3.30 -14.96
N ALA A 263 -12.55 -3.51 -15.21
CA ALA A 263 -12.02 -4.87 -15.38
C ALA A 263 -12.23 -5.77 -14.16
N PRO A 264 -12.01 -5.34 -12.89
CA PRO A 264 -12.27 -6.19 -11.73
C PRO A 264 -13.73 -6.60 -11.60
N LEU A 265 -14.67 -5.71 -11.94
CA LEU A 265 -16.10 -6.05 -11.96
C LEU A 265 -16.43 -7.09 -13.03
N ILE A 266 -15.82 -6.97 -14.21
CA ILE A 266 -15.99 -7.97 -15.27
C ILE A 266 -15.39 -9.31 -14.82
N ILE A 267 -14.18 -9.29 -14.26
CA ILE A 267 -13.49 -10.50 -13.77
C ILE A 267 -14.33 -11.17 -12.68
N LEU A 268 -14.83 -10.42 -11.70
CA LEU A 268 -15.64 -10.96 -10.60
C LEU A 268 -16.96 -11.59 -11.08
N ASN A 269 -17.60 -11.01 -12.10
CA ASN A 269 -18.85 -11.55 -12.65
C ASN A 269 -18.62 -12.74 -13.61
N LEU A 270 -17.44 -12.83 -14.22
CA LEU A 270 -17.07 -13.94 -15.11
C LEU A 270 -16.36 -15.08 -14.37
N SER A 271 -15.79 -14.81 -13.20
CA SER A 271 -15.12 -15.83 -12.38
C SER A 271 -16.16 -16.77 -11.77
N THR A 272 -16.05 -18.05 -12.10
CA THR A 272 -16.79 -19.12 -11.44
C THR A 272 -15.97 -19.62 -10.26
N ALA A 273 -16.54 -19.59 -9.06
CA ALA A 273 -15.91 -20.23 -7.91
C ALA A 273 -15.71 -21.74 -8.21
N PRO A 274 -14.56 -22.32 -7.86
CA PRO A 274 -14.33 -23.75 -8.05
C PRO A 274 -15.34 -24.55 -7.24
N THR A 275 -15.86 -25.64 -7.80
CA THR A 275 -16.71 -26.58 -7.05
C THR A 275 -15.83 -27.38 -6.10
N ILE A 276 -16.01 -27.16 -4.81
CA ILE A 276 -15.25 -27.84 -3.76
C ILE A 276 -15.92 -29.20 -3.50
N PRO A 277 -15.20 -30.33 -3.59
CA PRO A 277 -15.74 -31.64 -3.25
C PRO A 277 -16.04 -31.72 -1.74
N GLU A 278 -16.96 -32.60 -1.34
CA GLU A 278 -17.18 -32.89 0.08
C GLU A 278 -15.99 -33.69 0.61
N ILE A 279 -15.24 -33.11 1.55
CA ILE A 279 -14.02 -33.69 2.13
C ILE A 279 -14.33 -34.16 3.55
N THR A 280 -14.13 -35.46 3.82
CA THR A 280 -14.30 -36.04 5.15
C THR A 280 -12.93 -36.28 5.79
N CYS A 281 -12.66 -35.61 6.91
CA CYS A 281 -11.38 -35.72 7.63
C CYS A 281 -11.48 -36.57 8.90
N PRO A 282 -10.36 -37.21 9.32
CA PRO A 282 -10.23 -37.85 10.62
C PRO A 282 -10.51 -36.87 11.79
N ILE A 283 -10.73 -37.44 12.98
CA ILE A 283 -10.91 -36.66 14.22
C ILE A 283 -9.65 -35.81 14.46
N ASN A 284 -9.84 -34.53 14.82
CA ASN A 284 -8.81 -33.49 15.01
C ASN A 284 -8.14 -32.98 13.73
N GLN A 285 -8.71 -33.24 12.55
CA GLN A 285 -8.30 -32.61 11.31
C GLN A 285 -9.46 -31.84 10.70
N GLU A 286 -9.13 -30.76 10.02
CA GLU A 286 -10.08 -29.93 9.30
C GLU A 286 -9.93 -30.12 7.79
N PRO A 287 -11.05 -30.21 7.04
CA PRO A 287 -11.01 -30.20 5.59
C PRO A 287 -10.54 -28.83 5.09
N PHE A 288 -9.69 -28.83 4.08
CA PHE A 288 -9.27 -27.60 3.39
C PHE A 288 -9.37 -27.75 1.87
N ALA A 289 -9.54 -26.62 1.21
CA ALA A 289 -9.43 -26.50 -0.23
C ALA A 289 -8.73 -25.19 -0.58
N VAL A 290 -7.69 -25.26 -1.41
CA VAL A 290 -6.85 -24.11 -1.72
C VAL A 290 -6.32 -24.16 -3.15
N GLU A 291 -6.27 -23.02 -3.80
CA GLU A 291 -5.59 -22.90 -5.09
C GLU A 291 -4.12 -22.56 -4.90
N VAL A 292 -3.25 -23.47 -5.35
CA VAL A 292 -1.79 -23.28 -5.30
C VAL A 292 -1.30 -22.85 -6.67
N HIS A 293 -0.84 -21.60 -6.75
CA HIS A 293 -0.28 -21.01 -7.96
C HIS A 293 1.25 -20.89 -7.86
N SER A 294 1.96 -20.91 -8.99
CA SER A 294 3.41 -20.67 -8.97
C SER A 294 3.73 -19.27 -8.43
N GLY A 295 4.62 -19.20 -7.43
CA GLY A 295 5.09 -17.93 -6.86
C GLY A 295 4.30 -17.42 -5.64
N ILE A 296 3.31 -18.16 -5.13
CA ILE A 296 2.62 -17.80 -3.89
C ILE A 296 3.30 -18.35 -2.63
N TYR A 297 4.33 -19.19 -2.80
CA TYR A 297 4.97 -19.94 -1.73
C TYR A 297 6.46 -19.64 -1.59
N ILE A 298 6.96 -19.94 -0.40
CA ILE A 298 8.39 -20.09 -0.12
C ILE A 298 8.67 -21.53 0.29
N ASP A 299 9.81 -22.03 -0.11
CA ASP A 299 10.33 -23.33 0.24
C ASP A 299 11.50 -23.11 1.21
N LEU A 300 11.35 -23.57 2.44
CA LEU A 300 12.38 -23.55 3.48
C LEU A 300 13.22 -24.81 3.33
N VAL A 301 14.43 -24.62 2.79
CA VAL A 301 15.36 -25.71 2.44
C VAL A 301 16.37 -25.89 3.57
N ASN A 302 16.58 -27.12 4.01
CA ASN A 302 17.65 -27.43 4.96
C ASN A 302 19.02 -27.24 4.29
N ASN A 303 19.94 -26.58 4.98
CA ASN A 303 21.24 -26.17 4.42
C ASN A 303 22.10 -27.33 3.87
N ASP A 304 21.85 -28.55 4.35
CA ASP A 304 22.59 -29.73 3.97
C ASP A 304 22.16 -30.30 2.60
N GLU A 305 20.99 -29.88 2.06
CA GLU A 305 20.40 -30.48 0.87
C GLU A 305 20.83 -29.79 -0.46
N MET A 306 21.11 -28.48 -0.47
CA MET A 306 21.37 -27.75 -1.73
C MET A 306 22.36 -26.58 -1.57
N SER A 307 23.38 -26.55 -2.42
CA SER A 307 24.35 -25.44 -2.52
C SER A 307 23.80 -24.15 -3.16
N SER A 308 22.48 -24.07 -3.41
CA SER A 308 21.84 -22.99 -4.18
C SER A 308 20.65 -22.30 -3.51
N CYS A 309 20.34 -22.59 -2.24
CA CYS A 309 19.30 -21.86 -1.51
C CYS A 309 19.72 -20.39 -1.24
N GLY A 310 18.74 -19.52 -0.96
CA GLY A 310 19.00 -18.12 -0.57
C GLY A 310 18.21 -17.05 -1.35
N TYR A 311 17.36 -17.47 -2.30
CA TYR A 311 16.50 -16.57 -3.07
C TYR A 311 15.10 -17.17 -3.19
N ALA A 312 14.07 -16.34 -3.05
CA ALA A 312 12.70 -16.78 -3.26
C ALA A 312 12.54 -17.46 -4.65
N PRO A 313 11.88 -18.63 -4.72
CA PRO A 313 11.10 -19.25 -3.64
C PRO A 313 11.92 -20.06 -2.63
N GLU A 314 13.14 -20.51 -2.94
CA GLU A 314 13.97 -21.39 -2.09
C GLU A 314 14.85 -20.60 -1.11
N ILE A 315 14.42 -20.52 0.15
CA ILE A 315 15.10 -19.79 1.21
C ILE A 315 15.82 -20.80 2.12
N CYS A 316 17.11 -20.61 2.36
CA CYS A 316 17.85 -21.44 3.31
C CYS A 316 17.24 -21.29 4.71
N LEU A 317 17.00 -22.40 5.40
CA LEU A 317 16.39 -22.36 6.75
C LEU A 317 17.25 -21.54 7.72
N SER A 318 18.58 -21.63 7.65
CA SER A 318 19.43 -20.79 8.51
C SER A 318 19.34 -19.30 8.20
N ASP A 319 19.16 -18.93 6.93
CA ASP A 319 19.05 -17.52 6.55
C ASP A 319 17.69 -16.96 6.97
N PHE A 320 16.64 -17.76 6.80
CA PHE A 320 15.31 -17.45 7.34
C PHE A 320 15.38 -17.26 8.86
N GLU A 321 15.98 -18.23 9.56
CA GLU A 321 16.15 -18.17 11.02
C GLU A 321 16.99 -16.96 11.45
N ALA A 322 18.11 -16.70 10.78
CA ALA A 322 19.02 -15.61 11.13
C ALA A 322 18.36 -14.23 10.96
N ASN A 323 17.61 -14.04 9.88
CA ASN A 323 17.07 -12.74 9.46
C ASN A 323 15.60 -12.50 9.86
N GLY A 324 14.92 -13.48 10.47
CA GLY A 324 13.55 -13.30 10.95
C GLY A 324 13.44 -12.14 11.94
N THR A 325 12.53 -11.21 11.65
CA THR A 325 12.16 -10.10 12.53
C THR A 325 11.19 -10.62 13.59
N GLU A 326 11.35 -10.23 14.86
CA GLU A 326 10.42 -10.53 15.97
C GLU A 326 10.47 -11.94 16.60
N LYS A 327 11.63 -12.63 16.54
CA LYS A 327 11.86 -13.99 17.09
C LYS A 327 11.35 -14.25 18.52
N ASN A 328 11.24 -13.22 19.36
CA ASN A 328 10.88 -13.38 20.78
C ASN A 328 9.41 -13.08 21.09
N ILE A 329 8.64 -12.60 20.10
CA ILE A 329 7.28 -12.11 20.28
C ILE A 329 6.32 -12.80 19.30
N ASP A 330 6.85 -13.28 18.17
CA ASP A 330 6.08 -13.90 17.12
C ASP A 330 6.01 -15.42 17.30
N ASP A 331 4.95 -15.88 17.96
CA ASP A 331 4.62 -17.29 18.16
C ASP A 331 4.35 -18.04 16.84
N PHE A 332 3.77 -17.37 15.84
CA PHE A 332 3.65 -17.92 14.48
C PHE A 332 5.02 -18.25 13.89
N TYR A 333 5.97 -17.31 13.97
CA TYR A 333 7.31 -17.50 13.42
C TYR A 333 8.07 -18.62 14.15
N MET A 334 7.95 -18.68 15.47
CA MET A 334 8.58 -19.72 16.28
C MET A 334 8.01 -21.10 16.00
N GLU A 335 6.69 -21.21 15.84
CA GLU A 335 6.04 -22.47 15.47
C GLU A 335 6.46 -22.92 14.07
N LEU A 336 6.50 -21.99 13.11
CA LEU A 336 6.97 -22.28 11.75
C LEU A 336 8.40 -22.83 11.74
N LEU A 337 9.31 -22.22 12.51
CA LEU A 337 10.68 -22.72 12.66
C LEU A 337 10.72 -24.09 13.33
N ALA A 338 9.91 -24.33 14.37
CA ALA A 338 9.85 -25.61 15.05
C ALA A 338 9.43 -26.73 14.09
N GLN A 339 8.42 -26.46 13.26
CA GLN A 339 7.98 -27.41 12.23
C GLN A 339 9.05 -27.63 11.16
N ALA A 340 9.70 -26.55 10.68
CA ALA A 340 10.78 -26.63 9.69
C ALA A 340 11.98 -27.45 10.16
N HIS A 341 12.42 -27.27 11.42
CA HIS A 341 13.49 -28.07 12.02
C HIS A 341 13.08 -29.53 12.27
N SER A 342 11.80 -29.80 12.48
CA SER A 342 11.29 -31.16 12.70
C SER A 342 11.12 -31.96 11.41
N ALA A 343 11.11 -31.31 10.26
CA ALA A 343 10.93 -31.97 8.98
C ALA A 343 12.25 -32.44 8.41
N ASP A 344 12.27 -33.71 7.99
CA ASP A 344 13.41 -34.32 7.28
C ASP A 344 13.51 -33.88 5.81
N SER A 345 12.66 -32.95 5.36
CA SER A 345 12.58 -32.51 3.96
C SER A 345 12.21 -31.02 3.86
N THR A 346 12.37 -30.45 2.67
CA THR A 346 11.98 -29.07 2.37
C THR A 346 10.51 -28.79 2.70
N ILE A 347 10.27 -27.78 3.53
CA ILE A 347 8.93 -27.33 3.90
C ILE A 347 8.49 -26.21 2.96
N ARG A 348 7.28 -26.33 2.42
CA ARG A 348 6.57 -25.27 1.70
C ARG A 348 5.63 -24.51 2.63
N VAL A 349 5.67 -23.19 2.55
CA VAL A 349 4.82 -22.27 3.32
C VAL A 349 4.18 -21.26 2.40
N PHE A 350 2.88 -21.03 2.53
CA PHE A 350 2.21 -19.92 1.86
C PHE A 350 0.93 -19.47 2.56
N PRO A 351 0.57 -18.18 2.50
CA PRO A 351 -0.74 -17.70 2.89
C PRO A 351 -1.76 -17.95 1.77
N ALA A 352 -2.92 -18.48 2.10
CA ALA A 352 -4.05 -18.55 1.18
C ALA A 352 -5.39 -18.60 1.92
N ASN A 353 -6.46 -18.27 1.20
CA ASN A 353 -7.81 -18.44 1.72
C ASN A 353 -8.18 -19.92 1.63
N ASP A 354 -8.53 -20.53 2.76
CA ASP A 354 -9.19 -21.82 2.81
C ASP A 354 -10.60 -21.66 2.26
N MET A 355 -10.85 -22.25 1.10
CA MET A 355 -12.14 -22.14 0.41
C MET A 355 -13.25 -22.94 1.11
N VAL A 356 -12.92 -23.86 2.02
CA VAL A 356 -13.94 -24.61 2.80
C VAL A 356 -14.52 -23.72 3.90
N ASN A 357 -13.65 -23.05 4.65
CA ASN A 357 -14.02 -22.26 5.83
C ASN A 357 -14.05 -20.74 5.59
N ASP A 358 -13.72 -20.29 4.37
CA ASP A 358 -13.63 -18.89 3.95
C ASP A 358 -12.74 -18.03 4.87
N ARG A 359 -11.57 -18.58 5.23
CA ARG A 359 -10.61 -17.91 6.11
C ARG A 359 -9.20 -17.91 5.56
N LEU A 360 -8.50 -16.78 5.69
CA LEU A 360 -7.07 -16.70 5.42
C LEU A 360 -6.31 -17.50 6.47
N VAL A 361 -5.50 -18.46 6.04
CA VAL A 361 -4.61 -19.28 6.88
C VAL A 361 -3.24 -19.43 6.20
N PHE A 362 -2.23 -19.83 6.97
CA PHE A 362 -0.96 -20.25 6.40
C PHE A 362 -0.93 -21.76 6.25
N PHE A 363 -0.73 -22.21 5.02
CA PHE A 363 -0.55 -23.62 4.72
C PHE A 363 0.91 -24.00 4.87
N LEU A 364 1.13 -25.12 5.55
CA LEU A 364 2.43 -25.67 5.87
C LEU A 364 2.46 -27.15 5.52
N GLY A 365 3.38 -27.58 4.66
CA GLY A 365 3.51 -28.99 4.30
C GLY A 365 4.78 -29.24 3.49
N THR A 366 5.02 -30.47 3.07
CA THR A 366 6.15 -30.78 2.17
C THR A 366 5.85 -30.31 0.75
N THR A 367 6.90 -30.16 -0.07
CA THR A 367 6.77 -29.81 -1.49
C THR A 367 5.91 -30.81 -2.29
N ASP A 368 5.96 -32.08 -1.91
CA ASP A 368 5.16 -33.16 -2.52
C ASP A 368 3.68 -33.08 -2.11
N GLN A 369 3.39 -32.78 -0.85
CA GLN A 369 2.00 -32.59 -0.38
C GLN A 369 1.34 -31.37 -1.04
N LEU A 370 2.12 -30.33 -1.33
CA LEU A 370 1.64 -29.05 -1.85
C LEU A 370 2.10 -28.83 -3.29
N GLN A 371 2.14 -29.91 -4.07
CA GLN A 371 2.52 -29.85 -5.47
C GLN A 371 1.39 -29.25 -6.30
N SER A 372 1.62 -28.06 -6.84
CA SER A 372 0.71 -27.45 -7.82
C SER A 372 0.93 -28.11 -9.18
N ASN A 373 -0.13 -28.68 -9.75
CA ASN A 373 -0.15 -29.01 -11.17
C ASN A 373 -0.67 -27.77 -11.94
N ARG A 374 0.04 -27.35 -13.00
CA ARG A 374 -0.39 -26.19 -13.82
C ARG A 374 -1.81 -26.35 -14.36
N ASP A 375 -2.24 -27.59 -14.60
CA ASP A 375 -3.56 -27.89 -15.16
C ASP A 375 -4.64 -28.08 -14.07
N ALA A 376 -4.26 -28.20 -12.80
CA ALA A 376 -5.15 -28.40 -11.66
C ALA A 376 -4.62 -27.67 -10.42
N PRO A 377 -4.88 -26.35 -10.28
CA PRO A 377 -4.35 -25.56 -9.17
C PRO A 377 -5.04 -25.87 -7.84
N LEU A 378 -6.22 -26.51 -7.85
CA LEU A 378 -6.98 -26.83 -6.64
C LEU A 378 -6.37 -28.04 -5.92
N VAL A 379 -5.86 -27.80 -4.72
CA VAL A 379 -5.40 -28.82 -3.77
C VAL A 379 -6.44 -28.93 -2.66
N THR A 380 -6.85 -30.16 -2.37
CA THR A 380 -7.82 -30.45 -1.31
C THR A 380 -7.25 -31.48 -0.35
N GLY A 381 -7.72 -31.51 0.89
CA GLY A 381 -7.24 -32.51 1.83
C GLY A 381 -7.64 -32.23 3.26
N CYS A 382 -6.85 -32.79 4.19
CA CYS A 382 -7.04 -32.63 5.62
C CYS A 382 -5.80 -32.02 6.25
N ALA A 383 -6.02 -31.03 7.11
CA ALA A 383 -4.97 -30.33 7.84
C ALA A 383 -5.25 -30.32 9.33
N THR A 384 -4.20 -30.32 10.14
CA THR A 384 -4.28 -30.03 11.57
C THR A 384 -4.08 -28.54 11.77
N GLU A 385 -5.07 -27.85 12.36
CA GLU A 385 -4.89 -26.45 12.76
C GLU A 385 -3.98 -26.39 14.00
N ILE A 386 -2.90 -25.62 13.89
CA ILE A 386 -2.02 -25.30 15.01
C ILE A 386 -2.49 -23.97 15.60
N GLU A 387 -3.03 -24.02 16.82
CA GLU A 387 -3.45 -22.83 17.56
C GLU A 387 -2.25 -21.96 17.92
N ILE A 388 -2.31 -20.70 17.50
CA ILE A 388 -1.32 -19.68 17.82
C ILE A 388 -1.88 -18.84 18.98
N GLN A 389 -1.08 -18.58 20.01
CA GLN A 389 -1.54 -17.86 21.22
C GLN A 389 -2.02 -16.45 20.89
N THR A 390 -1.45 -15.83 19.85
CA THR A 390 -1.87 -14.55 19.34
C THR A 390 -3.19 -14.67 18.57
N GLN A 391 -4.31 -14.48 19.26
CA GLN A 391 -5.71 -14.59 18.77
C GLN A 391 -6.08 -13.76 17.51
N ASN A 392 -5.16 -12.94 16.99
CA ASN A 392 -5.39 -12.04 15.85
C ASN A 392 -4.53 -12.36 14.61
N ARG A 393 -3.81 -13.50 14.61
CA ARG A 393 -3.05 -13.97 13.45
C ARG A 393 -3.82 -15.06 12.71
N PRO A 394 -3.65 -15.18 11.38
CA PRO A 394 -4.12 -16.35 10.64
C PRO A 394 -3.56 -17.62 11.30
N GLY A 395 -4.40 -18.65 11.46
CA GLY A 395 -3.95 -19.96 11.94
C GLY A 395 -2.94 -20.60 10.99
N ILE A 396 -2.18 -21.58 11.50
CA ILE A 396 -1.32 -22.42 10.66
C ILE A 396 -2.04 -23.74 10.44
N TYR A 397 -2.21 -24.11 9.17
CA TYR A 397 -2.68 -25.41 8.76
C TYR A 397 -1.49 -26.27 8.39
N LYS A 398 -1.22 -27.28 9.22
CA LYS A 398 -0.25 -28.33 8.88
C LYS A 398 -0.94 -29.39 8.04
N ILE A 399 -0.51 -29.53 6.79
CA ILE A 399 -1.09 -30.50 5.85
C ILE A 399 -0.71 -31.91 6.27
N GLU A 400 -1.72 -32.73 6.54
CA GLU A 400 -1.55 -34.15 6.87
C GLU A 400 -1.71 -35.01 5.61
N THR A 401 -2.73 -34.69 4.82
CA THR A 401 -3.03 -35.36 3.54
C THR A 401 -3.49 -34.35 2.51
N SER A 402 -3.14 -34.59 1.25
CA SER A 402 -3.56 -33.78 0.11
C SER A 402 -3.89 -34.67 -1.08
N SER A 403 -4.79 -34.17 -1.93
CA SER A 403 -5.17 -34.76 -3.20
C SER A 403 -5.27 -33.68 -4.26
N THR A 404 -4.68 -33.97 -5.43
CA THR A 404 -4.74 -33.16 -6.65
C THR A 404 -5.60 -33.81 -7.74
N ASP A 405 -6.19 -34.99 -7.48
CA ASP A 405 -6.74 -35.88 -8.50
C ASP A 405 -8.15 -35.53 -9.02
N PHE A 406 -8.75 -34.41 -8.59
CA PHE A 406 -10.20 -34.20 -8.78
C PHE A 406 -10.62 -33.18 -9.86
N ALA A 407 -9.69 -32.55 -10.58
CA ALA A 407 -10.02 -31.51 -11.57
C ALA A 407 -10.09 -32.00 -13.03
N THR A 408 -10.67 -33.19 -13.28
CA THR A 408 -11.05 -33.60 -14.65
C THR A 408 -12.53 -33.92 -14.74
N GLN A 409 -13.37 -32.88 -14.73
CA GLN A 409 -14.73 -32.94 -15.27
C GLN A 409 -15.06 -31.70 -16.10
#